data_AF-A0A6V7QAC7-F1
#
_entry.id   AF-A0A6V7QAC7-F1
#
_cell.length_a   1.000
_cell.length_b   1.000
_cell.length_c   1.000
_cell.angle_alpha   90.00
_cell.angle_beta   90.00
_cell.angle_gamma   90.00
#
_symmetry.space_group_name_H-M   'P 1'
#
loop_
_entity.id
_entity.type
_entity.pdbx_description
1 polymer ?
#
loop_
_entity_poly.entity_id
_entity_poly.type
_entity_poly.pdbx_seq_one_letter_code
_entity_poly.pdbx_strand_id
1 'polypeptide(L)'
;MEVEVKLRLPDAAAHQRLSDALAPRHRRTHLQENLFFDAPSGELAAAFAALRLRFYDADARCVLSLKSRPNLASGVSRVEEVEEDLDPALARACAAEPWRLAAMAQAGSSQIMARVVEEFKLGAKNGSLVCLGGFRNVRAVYEWEEGLVLELDESQFDFGTIYEVECETTEPERTKAMLEGFLRGSGCRSRTRSRTSSPSSGRGSCFPDT
;
A
#
# COMPACT_ATOMS: atom_id res chain seq x y z
N MET A 1 -12.22 6.66 -6.74
CA MET A 1 -11.12 5.95 -7.43
C MET A 1 -9.88 6.76 -7.16
N GLU A 2 -8.94 6.16 -6.45
CA GLU A 2 -7.62 6.73 -6.17
C GLU A 2 -6.75 6.63 -7.42
N VAL A 3 -5.97 7.68 -7.70
CA VAL A 3 -5.05 7.74 -8.84
C VAL A 3 -3.70 8.27 -8.37
N GLU A 4 -2.66 7.48 -8.53
CA GLU A 4 -1.30 7.84 -8.10
C GLU A 4 -0.28 7.55 -9.20
N VAL A 5 0.74 8.39 -9.28
CA VAL A 5 1.98 8.08 -10.01
C VAL A 5 2.86 7.27 -9.06
N LYS A 6 3.35 6.12 -9.52
CA LYS A 6 4.20 5.21 -8.74
C LYS A 6 5.41 4.75 -9.54
N LEU A 7 6.59 5.18 -9.11
CA LEU A 7 7.86 4.89 -9.79
C LEU A 7 8.79 4.10 -8.88
N ARG A 8 9.46 3.08 -9.44
CA ARG A 8 10.44 2.28 -8.71
C ARG A 8 11.82 2.90 -8.80
N LEU A 9 12.49 3.03 -7.66
CA LEU A 9 13.88 3.40 -7.55
C LEU A 9 14.76 2.13 -7.60
N PRO A 10 15.94 2.20 -8.21
CA PRO A 10 16.76 1.02 -8.48
C PRO A 10 17.42 0.45 -7.23
N ASP A 11 17.80 1.30 -6.27
CA ASP A 11 18.59 0.93 -5.10
C ASP A 11 18.48 1.98 -3.97
N ALA A 12 19.08 1.63 -2.83
CA ALA A 12 19.16 2.49 -1.64
C ALA A 12 19.88 3.82 -1.91
N ALA A 13 20.86 3.84 -2.82
CA ALA A 13 21.63 5.05 -3.11
C ALA A 13 20.79 6.06 -3.90
N ALA A 14 19.95 5.60 -4.83
CA ALA A 14 18.97 6.43 -5.52
C ALA A 14 17.90 6.95 -4.56
N HIS A 15 17.42 6.10 -3.66
CA HIS A 15 16.51 6.51 -2.58
C HIS A 15 17.13 7.62 -1.71
N GLN A 16 18.37 7.43 -1.25
CA GLN A 16 19.07 8.44 -0.43
C GLN A 16 19.26 9.75 -1.18
N ARG A 17 19.73 9.72 -2.43
CA ARG A 17 19.90 10.95 -3.24
C ARG A 17 18.59 11.71 -3.40
N LEU A 18 17.48 11.00 -3.62
CA LEU A 18 16.16 11.63 -3.73
C LEU A 18 15.71 12.20 -2.39
N SER A 19 15.92 11.48 -1.29
CA SER A 19 15.66 11.97 0.07
C SER A 19 16.45 13.26 0.35
N ASP A 20 17.74 13.31 0.01
CA ASP A 20 18.59 14.48 0.21
C ASP A 20 18.10 15.67 -0.61
N ALA A 21 17.70 15.44 -1.87
CA ALA A 21 17.16 16.48 -2.75
C ALA A 21 15.80 17.03 -2.26
N LEU A 22 15.00 16.20 -1.58
CA LEU A 22 13.70 16.58 -1.05
C LEU A 22 13.74 17.09 0.41
N ALA A 23 14.88 16.97 1.10
CA ALA A 23 15.03 17.29 2.51
C ALA A 23 14.47 18.68 2.92
N PRO A 24 14.64 19.77 2.14
CA PRO A 24 14.08 21.08 2.50
C PRO A 24 12.55 21.12 2.55
N ARG A 25 11.87 20.11 2.00
CA ARG A 25 10.41 20.03 1.87
C ARG A 25 9.80 18.89 2.68
N HIS A 26 10.60 18.28 3.55
CA HIS A 26 10.16 17.19 4.41
C HIS A 26 9.06 17.67 5.36
N ARG A 27 7.98 16.90 5.45
CA ARG A 27 6.88 17.14 6.38
C ARG A 27 6.94 16.20 7.57
N ARG A 28 7.08 14.89 7.31
CA ARG A 28 7.03 13.84 8.34
C ARG A 28 7.54 12.50 7.79
N THR A 29 7.92 11.61 8.69
CA THR A 29 8.23 10.22 8.36
C THR A 29 7.38 9.30 9.23
N HIS A 30 6.73 8.33 8.60
CA HIS A 30 5.91 7.32 9.27
C HIS A 30 6.58 5.95 9.22
N LEU A 31 6.48 5.21 10.32
CA LEU A 31 6.78 3.79 10.37
C LEU A 31 5.48 3.02 10.21
N GLN A 32 5.38 2.21 9.16
CA GLN A 32 4.19 1.46 8.83
C GLN A 32 4.44 -0.05 8.95
N GLU A 33 3.48 -0.76 9.51
CA GLU A 33 3.40 -2.22 9.44
C GLU A 33 2.12 -2.59 8.68
N ASN A 34 2.27 -3.30 7.56
CA ASN A 34 1.16 -3.68 6.70
C ASN A 34 0.91 -5.18 6.85
N LEU A 35 -0.23 -5.57 7.40
CA LEU A 35 -0.68 -6.97 7.50
C LEU A 35 -1.82 -7.23 6.52
N PHE A 36 -1.78 -8.37 5.84
CA PHE A 36 -2.77 -8.73 4.82
C PHE A 36 -3.59 -9.95 5.22
N PHE A 37 -4.82 -9.97 4.74
CA PHE A 37 -5.80 -11.00 5.07
C PHE A 37 -6.48 -11.50 3.81
N ASP A 38 -6.71 -12.80 3.75
CA ASP A 38 -7.51 -13.46 2.72
C ASP A 38 -8.09 -14.76 3.30
N ALA A 39 -8.96 -15.42 2.57
CA ALA A 39 -9.32 -16.79 2.88
C ALA A 39 -8.19 -17.76 2.47
N PRO A 40 -8.14 -18.98 3.06
CA PRO A 40 -7.11 -19.96 2.75
C PRO A 40 -7.01 -20.33 1.26
N SER A 41 -8.11 -20.19 0.52
CA SER A 41 -8.21 -20.45 -0.93
C SER A 41 -7.84 -19.25 -1.81
N GLY A 42 -7.59 -18.08 -1.24
CA GLY A 42 -7.17 -16.88 -1.97
C GLY A 42 -8.30 -16.18 -2.74
N GLU A 43 -9.53 -16.17 -2.22
CA GLU A 43 -10.72 -15.61 -2.85
C GLU A 43 -10.59 -14.11 -3.14
N LEU A 44 -10.02 -13.32 -2.22
CA LEU A 44 -9.79 -11.89 -2.47
C LEU A 44 -8.75 -11.71 -3.57
N ALA A 45 -7.63 -12.45 -3.49
CA ALA A 45 -6.60 -12.40 -4.51
C ALA A 45 -7.13 -12.78 -5.91
N ALA A 46 -7.97 -13.83 -6.00
CA ALA A 46 -8.62 -14.25 -7.24
C ALA A 46 -9.57 -13.19 -7.82
N ALA A 47 -10.16 -12.36 -6.96
CA ALA A 47 -11.01 -11.24 -7.33
C ALA A 47 -10.23 -9.92 -7.51
N PHE A 48 -8.89 -9.96 -7.52
CA PHE A 48 -8.03 -8.79 -7.55
C PHE A 48 -8.35 -7.77 -6.45
N ALA A 49 -8.59 -8.27 -5.24
CA ALA A 49 -8.82 -7.50 -4.04
C ALA A 49 -7.74 -7.81 -2.99
N ALA A 50 -7.47 -6.83 -2.12
CA ALA A 50 -6.55 -6.96 -1.01
C ALA A 50 -7.15 -6.28 0.22
N LEU A 51 -7.29 -7.05 1.30
CA LEU A 51 -7.70 -6.56 2.61
C LEU A 51 -6.46 -6.37 3.49
N ARG A 52 -6.29 -5.18 4.05
CA ARG A 52 -5.07 -4.80 4.76
C ARG A 52 -5.37 -4.07 6.07
N LEU A 53 -4.69 -4.46 7.14
CA LEU A 53 -4.50 -3.60 8.31
C LEU A 53 -3.14 -2.90 8.19
N ARG A 54 -3.13 -1.58 8.34
CA ARG A 54 -1.91 -0.78 8.38
C ARG A 54 -1.80 -0.08 9.73
N PHE A 55 -0.78 -0.46 10.50
CA PHE A 55 -0.43 0.21 11.75
C PHE A 55 0.60 1.30 11.47
N TYR A 56 0.46 2.44 12.15
CA TYR A 56 1.37 3.58 12.08
C TYR A 56 2.05 3.80 13.41
N ASP A 57 3.35 4.08 13.37
CA ASP A 57 4.13 4.68 14.45
C ASP A 57 3.96 3.98 15.81
N ALA A 58 4.19 2.65 15.81
CA ALA A 58 4.02 1.79 16.98
C ALA A 58 2.60 1.82 17.57
N ASP A 59 1.60 1.57 16.71
CA ASP A 59 0.18 1.48 17.05
C ASP A 59 -0.49 2.79 17.45
N ALA A 60 0.09 3.93 17.07
CA ALA A 60 -0.54 5.24 17.26
C ALA A 60 -1.84 5.41 16.45
N ARG A 61 -1.93 4.72 15.31
CA ARG A 61 -3.11 4.68 14.44
C ARG A 61 -3.16 3.35 13.69
N CYS A 62 -4.36 2.82 13.44
CA CYS A 62 -4.54 1.70 12.53
C CYS A 62 -5.62 2.04 11.50
N VAL A 63 -5.37 1.66 10.25
CA VAL A 63 -6.31 1.80 9.13
C VAL A 63 -6.60 0.42 8.55
N LEU A 64 -7.88 0.05 8.46
CA LEU A 64 -8.31 -1.07 7.63
C LEU A 64 -8.59 -0.53 6.23
N SER A 65 -8.05 -1.19 5.20
CA SER A 65 -8.36 -0.86 3.83
C SER A 65 -8.71 -2.08 2.98
N LEU A 66 -9.65 -1.87 2.05
CA LEU A 66 -9.97 -2.81 0.99
C LEU A 66 -9.66 -2.14 -0.34
N LYS A 67 -8.59 -2.60 -1.00
CA LYS A 67 -8.25 -2.23 -2.37
C LYS A 67 -8.84 -3.26 -3.32
N SER A 68 -9.50 -2.83 -4.38
CA SER A 68 -10.10 -3.72 -5.39
C SER A 68 -9.93 -3.18 -6.81
N ARG A 69 -9.96 -4.08 -7.79
CA ARG A 69 -9.83 -3.78 -9.23
C ARG A 69 -8.63 -2.89 -9.58
N PRO A 70 -7.41 -3.22 -9.11
CA PRO A 70 -6.23 -2.41 -9.39
C PRO A 70 -5.91 -2.44 -10.89
N ASN A 71 -5.57 -1.27 -11.43
CA ASN A 71 -4.98 -1.12 -12.76
C ASN A 71 -3.70 -0.29 -12.63
N LEU A 72 -2.56 -0.93 -12.86
CA LEU A 72 -1.26 -0.25 -12.96
C LEU A 72 -0.78 -0.35 -14.40
N ALA A 73 -0.72 0.79 -15.06
CA ALA A 73 -0.22 0.90 -16.43
C ALA A 73 0.70 2.11 -16.52
N SER A 74 1.90 1.90 -17.09
CA SER A 74 2.86 2.98 -17.35
C SER A 74 3.19 3.82 -16.12
N GLY A 75 3.31 3.22 -14.93
CA GLY A 75 3.64 3.93 -13.69
C GLY A 75 2.50 4.79 -13.12
N VAL A 76 1.27 4.63 -13.61
CA VAL A 76 0.06 5.23 -13.04
C VAL A 76 -0.82 4.12 -12.50
N SER A 77 -1.05 4.13 -11.18
CA SER A 77 -1.92 3.21 -10.47
C SER A 77 -3.31 3.82 -10.34
N ARG A 78 -4.33 3.01 -10.58
CA ARG A 78 -5.75 3.34 -10.37
C ARG A 78 -6.38 2.22 -9.57
N VAL A 79 -7.00 2.55 -8.44
CA VAL A 79 -7.59 1.54 -7.57
C VAL A 79 -8.88 2.06 -6.93
N GLU A 80 -9.83 1.15 -6.75
CA GLU A 80 -10.94 1.38 -5.82
C GLU A 80 -10.45 1.03 -4.42
N GLU A 81 -10.06 2.04 -3.65
CA GLU A 81 -9.75 1.90 -2.23
C GLU A 81 -10.85 2.52 -1.38
N VAL A 82 -11.21 1.79 -0.32
CA VAL A 82 -11.98 2.31 0.81
C VAL A 82 -11.14 2.07 2.05
N GLU A 83 -11.07 3.08 2.92
CA GLU A 83 -10.34 3.02 4.18
C GLU A 83 -11.27 3.37 5.35
N GLU A 84 -11.04 2.73 6.49
CA GLU A 84 -11.67 3.07 7.77
C GLU A 84 -10.64 3.04 8.89
N ASP A 85 -10.71 4.01 9.81
CA ASP A 85 -9.89 3.99 11.02
C ASP A 85 -10.40 2.91 11.98
N LEU A 86 -9.48 2.15 12.54
CA LEU A 86 -9.76 1.17 13.58
C LEU A 86 -8.97 1.48 14.85
N ASP A 87 -9.58 1.14 15.99
CA ASP A 87 -8.85 1.11 17.25
C ASP A 87 -7.63 0.17 17.14
N PRO A 88 -6.40 0.65 17.41
CA PRO A 88 -5.20 -0.16 17.23
C PRO A 88 -5.19 -1.43 18.09
N ALA A 89 -5.75 -1.40 19.30
CA ALA A 89 -5.80 -2.59 20.16
C ALA A 89 -6.77 -3.65 19.59
N LEU A 90 -7.94 -3.22 19.10
CA LEU A 90 -8.85 -4.09 18.35
C LEU A 90 -8.17 -4.66 17.10
N ALA A 91 -7.49 -3.82 16.32
CA ALA A 91 -6.80 -4.27 15.12
C ALA A 91 -5.69 -5.29 15.42
N ARG A 92 -4.94 -5.14 16.52
CA ARG A 92 -3.96 -6.14 16.99
C ARG A 92 -4.64 -7.45 17.41
N ALA A 93 -5.78 -7.38 18.09
CA ALA A 93 -6.56 -8.56 18.41
C ALA A 93 -7.05 -9.26 17.13
N CYS A 94 -7.50 -8.51 16.12
CA CYS A 94 -7.86 -9.02 14.80
C CYS A 94 -6.67 -9.65 14.06
N ALA A 95 -5.47 -9.08 14.17
CA ALA A 95 -4.28 -9.66 13.57
C ALA A 95 -3.90 -11.01 14.21
N ALA A 96 -4.00 -11.12 15.54
CA ALA A 96 -3.77 -12.35 16.27
C ALA A 96 -4.87 -13.39 16.03
N GLU A 97 -6.11 -12.93 15.88
CA GLU A 97 -7.32 -13.74 15.74
C GLU A 97 -8.18 -13.22 14.57
N PRO A 98 -7.86 -13.57 13.31
CA PRO A 98 -8.49 -13.00 12.11
C PRO A 98 -10.00 -13.18 12.00
N TRP A 99 -10.56 -14.16 12.72
CA TRP A 99 -12.02 -14.35 12.81
C TRP A 99 -12.75 -13.12 13.39
N ARG A 100 -12.06 -12.28 14.18
CA ARG A 100 -12.62 -11.06 14.77
C ARG A 100 -12.95 -9.99 13.71
N LEU A 101 -12.21 -9.94 12.60
CA LEU A 101 -12.54 -9.05 11.47
C LEU A 101 -13.93 -9.37 10.91
N ALA A 102 -14.24 -10.65 10.76
CA ALA A 102 -15.55 -11.08 10.29
C ALA A 102 -16.67 -10.76 11.30
N ALA A 103 -16.39 -10.83 12.60
CA ALA A 103 -17.33 -10.44 13.64
C ALA A 103 -17.68 -8.95 13.58
N MET A 104 -16.77 -8.09 13.12
CA MET A 104 -17.03 -6.65 12.97
C MET A 104 -18.13 -6.34 11.95
N ALA A 105 -18.24 -7.15 10.89
CA ALA A 105 -19.34 -7.07 9.92
C ALA A 105 -20.68 -7.43 10.58
N GLN A 106 -20.71 -8.54 11.32
CA GLN A 106 -21.93 -9.01 12.00
C GLN A 106 -22.43 -8.01 13.05
N ALA A 107 -21.51 -7.34 13.74
CA ALA A 107 -21.81 -6.28 14.69
C ALA A 107 -22.19 -4.94 14.04
N GLY A 108 -22.10 -4.80 12.71
CA GLY A 108 -22.35 -3.54 12.00
C GLY A 108 -21.32 -2.44 12.30
N SER A 109 -20.16 -2.81 12.82
CA SER A 109 -19.10 -1.87 13.27
C SER A 109 -18.08 -1.51 12.20
N SER A 110 -18.12 -2.18 11.05
CA SER A 110 -17.21 -1.95 9.91
C SER A 110 -17.95 -2.08 8.60
N GLN A 111 -17.89 -1.04 7.78
CA GLN A 111 -18.50 -1.04 6.45
C GLN A 111 -17.64 -1.83 5.46
N ILE A 112 -16.32 -1.76 5.61
CA ILE A 112 -15.40 -2.55 4.79
C ILE A 112 -15.65 -4.04 5.01
N MET A 113 -15.75 -4.49 6.27
CA MET A 113 -15.98 -5.90 6.54
C MET A 113 -17.37 -6.37 6.13
N ALA A 114 -18.39 -5.52 6.24
CA ALA A 114 -19.72 -5.83 5.66
C ALA A 114 -19.61 -6.09 4.15
N ARG A 115 -18.90 -5.23 3.42
CA ARG A 115 -18.63 -5.40 1.98
C ARG A 115 -17.83 -6.67 1.68
N VAL A 116 -16.82 -6.99 2.49
CA VAL A 116 -16.03 -8.23 2.35
C VAL A 116 -16.92 -9.48 2.46
N VAL A 117 -17.83 -9.50 3.45
CA VAL A 117 -18.78 -10.60 3.64
C VAL A 117 -19.80 -10.67 2.51
N GLU A 118 -20.33 -9.53 2.07
CA GLU A 118 -21.39 -9.48 1.06
C GLU A 118 -20.88 -9.77 -0.36
N GLU A 119 -19.78 -9.13 -0.78
CA GLU A 119 -19.25 -9.25 -2.14
C GLU A 119 -18.43 -10.53 -2.33
N PHE A 120 -17.61 -10.91 -1.35
CA PHE A 120 -16.65 -12.01 -1.48
C PHE A 120 -17.07 -13.26 -0.70
N LYS A 121 -18.18 -13.21 0.04
CA LYS A 121 -18.75 -14.33 0.82
C LYS A 121 -17.83 -14.87 1.92
N LEU A 122 -16.95 -14.01 2.45
CA LEU A 122 -15.99 -14.34 3.51
C LEU A 122 -16.49 -13.90 4.89
N GLY A 123 -16.53 -14.77 5.90
CA GLY A 123 -16.76 -14.34 7.30
C GLY A 123 -18.13 -14.60 7.95
N ALA A 124 -19.00 -15.44 7.38
CA ALA A 124 -20.25 -15.83 8.06
C ALA A 124 -20.49 -17.33 8.17
N LYS A 125 -20.17 -18.12 7.13
CA LYS A 125 -20.39 -19.59 7.12
C LYS A 125 -19.35 -20.41 6.34
N ASN A 126 -18.50 -19.77 5.51
CA ASN A 126 -17.66 -20.45 4.51
C ASN A 126 -16.14 -20.18 4.64
N GLY A 127 -15.59 -20.34 5.85
CA GLY A 127 -14.15 -20.26 6.06
C GLY A 127 -13.70 -18.95 6.71
N SER A 128 -12.73 -19.11 7.61
CA SER A 128 -12.12 -18.02 8.37
C SER A 128 -11.11 -17.29 7.50
N LEU A 129 -11.09 -15.95 7.57
CA LEU A 129 -9.92 -15.19 7.16
C LEU A 129 -8.68 -15.73 7.88
N VAL A 130 -7.54 -15.66 7.21
CA VAL A 130 -6.23 -15.93 7.79
C VAL A 130 -5.34 -14.71 7.60
N CYS A 131 -4.46 -14.47 8.56
CA CYS A 131 -3.40 -13.48 8.40
C CYS A 131 -2.34 -14.08 7.47
N LEU A 132 -2.08 -13.43 6.35
CA LEU A 132 -1.08 -13.85 5.37
C LEU A 132 0.34 -13.45 5.78
N GLY A 133 0.48 -12.67 6.85
CA GLY A 133 1.70 -11.96 7.20
C GLY A 133 1.71 -10.56 6.61
N GLY A 134 2.90 -9.96 6.56
CA GLY A 134 3.03 -8.55 6.24
C GLY A 134 4.45 -8.10 5.99
N PHE A 135 4.62 -6.79 5.89
CA PHE A 135 5.92 -6.15 5.71
C PHE A 135 5.94 -4.78 6.38
N ARG A 136 7.14 -4.26 6.60
CA ARG A 136 7.35 -2.92 7.17
C ARG A 136 7.65 -1.92 6.06
N ASN A 137 7.18 -0.70 6.22
CA ASN A 137 7.47 0.39 5.28
C ASN A 137 7.82 1.65 6.05
N VAL A 138 8.93 2.29 5.67
CA VAL A 138 9.25 3.64 6.13
C VAL A 138 8.81 4.60 5.03
N ARG A 139 7.87 5.47 5.35
CA ARG A 139 7.32 6.45 4.40
C ARG A 139 7.71 7.86 4.80
N ALA A 140 8.55 8.52 4.02
CA ALA A 140 8.83 9.93 4.16
C ALA A 140 7.90 10.75 3.25
N VAL A 141 7.23 11.75 3.82
CA VAL A 141 6.24 12.58 3.13
C VAL A 141 6.82 13.97 2.92
N TYR A 142 6.72 14.47 1.70
CA TYR A 142 7.26 15.77 1.28
C TYR A 142 6.19 16.63 0.65
N GLU A 143 6.20 17.92 0.96
CA GLU A 143 5.51 18.91 0.13
C GLU A 143 6.29 19.11 -1.16
N TRP A 144 5.63 19.14 -2.30
CA TRP A 144 6.29 19.27 -3.57
C TRP A 144 5.62 20.31 -4.45
N GLU A 145 6.13 20.48 -5.67
CA GLU A 145 5.71 21.52 -6.60
C GLU A 145 4.18 21.60 -6.70
N GLU A 146 3.66 22.83 -6.73
CA GLU A 146 2.22 23.08 -6.92
C GLU A 146 1.31 22.45 -5.84
N GLY A 147 1.86 22.20 -4.65
CA GLY A 147 1.11 21.62 -3.52
C GLY A 147 0.93 20.11 -3.61
N LEU A 148 1.56 19.45 -4.59
CA LEU A 148 1.63 17.99 -4.67
C LEU A 148 2.32 17.41 -3.44
N VAL A 149 2.02 16.16 -3.13
CA VAL A 149 2.64 15.45 -2.01
C VAL A 149 3.38 14.24 -2.55
N LEU A 150 4.68 14.17 -2.29
CA LEU A 150 5.49 13.00 -2.59
C LEU A 150 5.59 12.10 -1.37
N GLU A 151 5.39 10.81 -1.59
CA GLU A 151 5.62 9.76 -0.60
C GLU A 151 6.82 8.93 -1.08
N LEU A 152 7.92 8.97 -0.33
CA LEU A 152 9.11 8.19 -0.60
C LEU A 152 9.13 6.99 0.33
N ASP A 153 9.10 5.80 -0.26
CA ASP A 153 8.93 4.54 0.44
C ASP A 153 10.21 3.70 0.45
N GLU A 154 10.51 3.16 1.63
CA GLU A 154 11.42 2.06 1.85
C GLU A 154 10.64 0.86 2.43
N SER A 155 10.24 -0.05 1.55
CA SER A 155 9.48 -1.26 1.91
C SER A 155 10.42 -2.43 2.17
N GLN A 156 10.41 -2.92 3.41
CA GLN A 156 11.27 -3.97 3.92
C GLN A 156 10.50 -5.30 4.00
N PHE A 157 10.89 -6.25 3.15
CA PHE A 157 10.40 -7.63 3.14
C PHE A 157 11.50 -8.57 3.66
N ASP A 158 11.12 -9.78 4.05
CA ASP A 158 12.09 -10.81 4.48
C ASP A 158 13.09 -11.19 3.38
N PHE A 159 12.71 -11.01 2.11
CA PHE A 159 13.53 -11.32 0.94
C PHE A 159 14.25 -10.10 0.35
N GLY A 160 14.13 -8.91 0.96
CA GLY A 160 14.86 -7.72 0.54
C GLY A 160 14.03 -6.43 0.61
N THR A 161 14.67 -5.33 0.22
CA THR A 161 14.07 -3.98 0.30
C THR A 161 13.73 -3.44 -1.08
N ILE A 162 12.56 -2.82 -1.19
CA ILE A 162 12.10 -2.12 -2.40
C ILE A 162 11.96 -0.63 -2.08
N TYR A 163 12.36 0.20 -3.03
CA TYR A 163 12.32 1.65 -2.91
C TYR A 163 11.40 2.24 -3.98
N GLU A 164 10.47 3.10 -3.58
CA GLU A 164 9.45 3.66 -4.47
C GLU A 164 9.21 5.14 -4.16
N VAL A 165 8.76 5.88 -5.16
CA VAL A 165 8.21 7.22 -4.97
C VAL A 165 6.81 7.27 -5.55
N GLU A 166 5.88 7.78 -4.76
CA GLU A 166 4.45 7.87 -5.05
C GLU A 166 3.98 9.33 -5.00
N CYS A 167 2.99 9.66 -5.82
CA CYS A 167 2.32 10.95 -5.80
C CYS A 167 0.85 10.76 -6.23
N GLU A 168 -0.07 10.90 -5.29
CA GLU A 168 -1.50 10.96 -5.61
C GLU A 168 -1.81 12.26 -6.39
N THR A 169 -2.61 12.15 -7.46
CA THR A 169 -2.88 13.28 -8.35
C THR A 169 -4.08 13.03 -9.25
N THR A 170 -4.78 14.11 -9.62
CA THR A 170 -5.81 14.10 -10.66
C THR A 170 -5.22 14.23 -12.07
N GLU A 171 -3.95 14.62 -12.19
CA GLU A 171 -3.22 14.82 -13.45
C GLU A 171 -2.01 13.87 -13.56
N PRO A 172 -2.22 12.54 -13.70
CA PRO A 172 -1.15 11.56 -13.57
C PRO A 172 -0.06 11.67 -14.63
N GLU A 173 -0.41 11.92 -15.89
CA GLU A 173 0.60 12.02 -16.96
C GLU A 173 1.52 13.23 -16.80
N ARG A 174 0.95 14.38 -16.43
CA ARG A 174 1.69 15.61 -16.15
C ARG A 174 2.59 15.43 -14.93
N THR A 175 2.01 14.94 -13.83
CA THR A 175 2.73 14.71 -12.57
C THR A 175 3.87 13.72 -12.76
N LYS A 176 3.64 12.65 -13.52
CA LYS A 176 4.68 11.67 -13.87
C LYS A 176 5.81 12.30 -14.67
N ALA A 177 5.50 13.10 -15.69
CA ALA A 177 6.52 13.77 -16.50
C ALA A 177 7.38 14.73 -15.64
N MET A 178 6.75 15.47 -14.72
CA MET A 178 7.44 16.32 -13.76
C MET A 178 8.34 15.50 -12.84
N LEU A 179 7.83 14.41 -12.28
CA LEU A 179 8.56 13.56 -11.34
C LEU A 179 9.75 12.87 -12.02
N GLU A 180 9.56 12.31 -13.22
CA GLU A 180 10.65 11.75 -14.02
C GLU A 180 11.70 12.81 -14.39
N GLY A 181 11.29 14.03 -14.69
CA GLY A 181 12.18 15.16 -14.93
C GLY A 181 13.04 15.50 -13.71
N PHE A 182 12.40 15.58 -12.54
CA PHE A 182 13.06 15.84 -11.25
C PHE A 182 14.04 14.73 -10.87
N LEU A 183 13.67 13.47 -11.06
CA LEU A 183 14.52 12.32 -10.81
C LEU A 183 15.77 12.36 -11.70
N ARG A 184 15.62 12.66 -13.00
CA ARG A 184 16.76 12.83 -13.93
C ARG A 184 17.69 13.95 -13.49
N GLY A 185 17.14 15.11 -13.11
CA GLY A 185 17.92 16.24 -12.60
C GLY A 185 18.69 15.94 -11.33
N SER A 186 18.15 15.06 -10.47
CA SER A 186 18.75 14.64 -9.21
C SER A 186 19.71 13.45 -9.34
N GLY A 187 20.06 13.04 -10.57
CA GLY A 187 20.94 11.88 -10.82
C GLY A 187 20.31 10.53 -10.43
N CYS A 188 18.98 10.48 -10.34
CA CYS A 188 18.23 9.27 -10.01
C CYS A 188 17.56 8.73 -11.29
N ARG A 189 17.99 7.54 -11.74
CA ARG A 189 17.27 6.80 -12.78
C ARG A 189 16.14 6.04 -12.09
N SER A 190 14.89 6.29 -12.47
CA SER A 190 13.76 5.43 -12.08
C SER A 190 13.40 4.45 -13.19
N ARG A 191 12.69 3.39 -12.82
CA ARG A 191 12.01 2.51 -13.77
C ARG A 191 10.51 2.66 -13.60
N THR A 192 9.81 2.85 -14.70
CA THR A 192 8.35 2.81 -14.76
C THR A 192 7.90 1.40 -14.43
N ARG A 193 7.04 1.22 -13.40
CA ARG A 193 6.45 -0.10 -13.13
C ARG A 193 5.50 -0.47 -14.27
N SER A 194 5.65 -1.68 -14.77
CA SER A 194 4.86 -2.20 -15.90
C SER A 194 3.61 -2.97 -15.47
N ARG A 195 3.58 -3.66 -14.31
CA ARG A 195 2.47 -4.60 -14.00
C ARG A 195 2.07 -4.87 -12.53
N THR A 196 2.81 -4.46 -11.50
CA THR A 196 2.47 -4.84 -10.10
C THR A 196 2.49 -3.65 -9.15
N SER A 197 1.58 -3.55 -8.19
CA SER A 197 1.75 -2.70 -6.99
C SER A 197 2.77 -3.35 -6.04
N SER A 198 3.18 -2.69 -4.94
CA SER A 198 3.96 -3.36 -3.88
C SER A 198 3.22 -4.64 -3.47
N PRO A 199 3.91 -5.79 -3.29
CA PRO A 199 3.24 -7.08 -3.19
C PRO A 199 2.16 -7.06 -2.12
N SER A 200 0.91 -7.28 -2.53
CA SER A 200 -0.29 -7.24 -1.71
C SER A 200 -0.38 -8.39 -0.68
N SER A 201 0.66 -9.20 -0.53
CA SER A 201 0.62 -10.38 0.34
C SER A 201 1.96 -10.77 0.95
N GLY A 202 3.07 -10.07 0.68
CA GLY A 202 4.42 -10.51 1.12
C GLY A 202 4.86 -11.90 0.60
N ARG A 203 3.99 -12.63 -0.09
CA ARG A 203 4.32 -13.87 -0.80
C ARG A 203 4.90 -13.47 -2.13
N GLY A 204 6.20 -13.65 -2.27
CA GLY A 204 6.92 -13.37 -3.51
C GLY A 204 6.29 -14.11 -4.69
N SER A 205 5.55 -13.39 -5.53
CA SER A 205 5.60 -13.64 -6.96
C SER A 205 6.90 -13.01 -7.45
N CYS A 206 7.98 -13.80 -7.33
CA CYS A 206 9.27 -13.49 -7.92
C CYS A 206 9.11 -13.16 -9.42
N PHE A 207 9.85 -12.14 -9.83
CA PHE A 207 10.12 -11.74 -11.22
C PHE A 207 10.43 -12.93 -12.15
N PRO A 208 10.15 -12.78 -13.45
CA PRO A 208 11.23 -12.31 -14.30
C PRO A 208 10.85 -11.05 -15.08
N ASP A 209 11.71 -10.03 -14.97
CA ASP A 209 11.91 -9.07 -16.05
C ASP A 209 12.79 -9.79 -17.09
N THR A 210 12.17 -10.31 -18.15
CA THR A 210 12.84 -10.50 -19.44
C THR A 210 12.17 -9.61 -20.46
#